data_AF-A0A1X9T2E0-F1
#
_entry.id   AF-A0A1X9T2E0-F1
#
_cell.length_a   1.000
_cell.length_b   1.000
_cell.length_c   1.000
_cell.angle_alpha   90.00
_cell.angle_beta   90.00
_cell.angle_gamma   90.00
#
_symmetry.space_group_name_H-M   'P 1'
#
loop_
_entity.id
_entity.type
_entity.pdbx_description
1 polymer ?
#
loop_
_entity_poly.entity_id
_entity_poly.type
_entity_poly.pdbx_seq_one_letter_code
_entity_poly.pdbx_strand_id
1 'polypeptide(L)'
;MRVEDYYLIDGNYFSKWKYTYEDALEMSETLINCKECIDCQDCIDCEYCIGCTDCRECQRCEWCSNCINCTDCMYCYECYKLEGSLICTKCKYSKNLFQCYKCEDCYDCGKIFNCERQEKLHG
;
A
#
# COMPACT_ATOMS: atom_id res chain seq x y z
N MET A 1 16.81 1.25 9.37
CA MET A 1 16.54 2.61 9.90
C MET A 1 17.62 2.97 10.92
N ARG A 2 18.55 3.91 10.61
CA ARG A 2 19.51 4.47 11.58
C ARG A 2 18.79 5.59 12.31
N VAL A 3 18.38 5.35 13.54
CA VAL A 3 17.42 6.18 14.29
C VAL A 3 17.83 7.67 14.37
N GLU A 4 19.13 7.94 14.26
CA GLU A 4 19.74 9.28 14.24
C GLU A 4 19.49 10.08 12.93
N ASP A 5 19.18 9.40 11.81
CA ASP A 5 18.87 9.97 10.49
C ASP A 5 17.36 10.22 10.26
N TYR A 6 16.55 9.94 11.27
CA TYR A 6 15.09 10.09 11.24
C TYR A 6 14.66 10.93 12.42
N TYR A 7 13.59 11.68 12.23
CA TYR A 7 12.85 12.14 13.36
C TYR A 7 12.00 10.95 13.82
N LEU A 8 12.42 10.34 14.92
CA LEU A 8 11.65 9.31 15.61
C LEU A 8 10.65 10.04 16.51
N ILE A 9 9.38 9.91 16.16
CA ILE A 9 8.30 10.62 16.82
C ILE A 9 7.15 9.63 16.99
N ASP A 10 6.64 9.50 18.23
CA ASP A 10 5.53 8.60 18.60
C ASP A 10 5.61 7.17 18.04
N GLY A 11 6.81 6.59 18.02
CA GLY A 11 7.06 5.21 17.58
C GLY A 11 7.12 5.01 16.06
N ASN A 12 7.06 6.10 15.30
CA ASN A 12 7.14 6.13 13.84
C ASN A 12 8.27 7.06 13.38
N TYR A 13 8.64 6.99 12.10
CA TYR A 13 9.93 7.48 11.64
C TYR A 13 9.81 8.33 10.39
N PHE A 14 10.43 9.51 10.41
CA PHE A 14 10.31 10.50 9.35
C PHE A 14 11.67 10.98 8.87
N SER A 15 11.89 10.88 7.58
CA SER A 15 13.15 11.12 6.91
C SER A 15 13.51 12.59 6.90
N LYS A 16 14.60 12.95 7.61
CA LYS A 16 15.10 14.32 7.74
C LYS A 16 15.56 14.97 6.43
N TRP A 17 15.79 14.15 5.41
CA TRP A 17 16.28 14.57 4.11
C TRP A 17 15.15 14.85 3.11
N LYS A 18 13.94 14.31 3.36
CA LYS A 18 12.71 14.56 2.59
C LYS A 18 11.87 15.64 3.26
N TYR A 19 11.91 15.65 4.58
CA TYR A 19 11.16 16.50 5.47
C TYR A 19 12.15 17.25 6.36
N THR A 20 12.01 18.55 6.51
CA THR A 20 12.61 19.27 7.65
C THR A 20 12.10 18.71 8.98
N TYR A 21 12.67 19.11 10.12
CA TYR A 21 12.16 18.61 11.41
C TYR A 21 10.72 19.00 11.63
N GLU A 22 10.42 20.26 11.36
CA GLU A 22 9.06 20.76 11.35
C GLU A 22 8.17 19.91 10.42
N ASP A 23 8.56 19.66 9.16
CA ASP A 23 7.77 18.82 8.24
C ASP A 23 7.58 17.38 8.76
N ALA A 24 8.58 16.82 9.42
CA ALA A 24 8.57 15.45 9.90
C ALA A 24 7.77 15.27 11.19
N LEU A 25 7.81 16.28 12.06
CA LEU A 25 6.86 16.41 13.16
C LEU A 25 5.45 16.46 12.58
N GLU A 26 5.25 17.30 11.57
CA GLU A 26 3.99 17.40 10.82
C GLU A 26 3.55 16.05 10.23
N MET A 27 4.44 15.27 9.64
CA MET A 27 4.13 13.95 9.06
C MET A 27 3.95 12.87 10.13
N SER A 28 4.64 12.97 11.27
CA SER A 28 4.50 12.01 12.37
C SER A 28 3.19 12.07 13.11
N GLU A 29 2.63 13.26 13.17
CA GLU A 29 1.27 13.46 13.62
C GLU A 29 0.26 12.74 12.68
N THR A 30 0.68 12.22 11.50
CA THR A 30 -0.19 11.50 10.54
C THR A 30 -0.28 9.98 10.72
N LEU A 31 0.41 9.38 11.70
CA LEU A 31 0.47 7.93 11.88
C LEU A 31 -0.23 7.42 13.15
N ILE A 32 -1.08 6.38 13.03
CA ILE A 32 -2.06 6.00 14.07
C ILE A 32 -2.14 4.50 14.28
N ASN A 33 -1.92 4.04 15.52
CA ASN A 33 -1.66 2.62 15.85
C ASN A 33 -0.63 1.98 14.92
N CYS A 34 0.12 2.87 14.29
CA CYS A 34 1.24 2.62 13.47
C CYS A 34 2.36 2.62 14.41
N LYS A 35 3.00 1.49 14.38
CA LYS A 35 4.16 1.29 15.18
C LYS A 35 5.15 0.95 14.11
N GLU A 36 6.20 1.73 14.12
CA GLU A 36 7.30 1.54 13.20
C GLU A 36 6.94 1.80 11.72
N CYS A 37 5.95 2.67 11.44
CA CYS A 37 5.70 3.21 10.10
C CYS A 37 6.73 4.28 9.71
N ILE A 38 7.01 4.42 8.42
CA ILE A 38 8.18 5.20 7.95
C ILE A 38 7.84 6.02 6.72
N ASP A 39 7.99 7.35 6.78
CA ASP A 39 7.66 8.28 5.67
C ASP A 39 6.29 8.03 5.05
N CYS A 40 5.49 7.23 5.74
CA CYS A 40 4.07 7.29 5.77
C CYS A 40 3.81 8.65 6.31
N GLN A 41 3.61 9.50 5.35
CA GLN A 41 2.37 10.15 5.46
C GLN A 41 1.25 9.11 5.35
N ASP A 42 0.31 9.21 6.27
CA ASP A 42 -1.05 8.73 6.06
C ASP A 42 -1.24 7.19 6.07
N CYS A 43 -0.64 6.46 7.02
CA CYS A 43 -0.83 4.99 7.17
C CYS A 43 -1.35 4.59 8.58
N ILE A 44 -2.08 3.46 8.70
CA ILE A 44 -2.94 3.10 9.89
C ILE A 44 -3.05 1.60 10.17
N ASP A 45 -3.11 1.19 11.46
CA ASP A 45 -3.05 -0.24 11.91
C ASP A 45 -2.01 -1.03 11.11
N CYS A 46 -1.04 -0.20 10.80
CA CYS A 46 0.04 -0.34 9.93
C CYS A 46 1.14 -0.41 10.94
N GLU A 47 1.11 -1.53 11.61
CA GLU A 47 2.37 -2.03 12.03
C GLU A 47 3.20 -2.13 10.73
N TYR A 48 4.24 -1.30 10.68
CA TYR A 48 5.26 -1.36 9.64
C TYR A 48 4.89 -0.87 8.22
N CYS A 49 3.89 0.00 8.01
CA CYS A 49 3.60 0.58 6.67
C CYS A 49 4.56 1.72 6.28
N ILE A 50 4.61 2.08 4.99
CA ILE A 50 5.59 3.03 4.40
C ILE A 50 4.99 3.81 3.23
N GLY A 51 4.86 5.14 3.33
CA GLY A 51 4.59 6.01 2.18
C GLY A 51 3.14 6.29 1.76
N CYS A 52 2.06 5.57 2.10
CA CYS A 52 1.82 4.19 1.65
C CYS A 52 1.94 3.98 0.12
N THR A 53 2.32 5.02 -0.60
CA THR A 53 3.26 4.89 -1.70
C THR A 53 4.31 3.79 -1.37
N ASP A 54 4.22 2.65 -2.04
CA ASP A 54 5.03 1.41 -1.96
C ASP A 54 4.77 0.46 -0.77
N CYS A 55 3.56 0.45 -0.23
CA CYS A 55 3.17 -0.39 0.91
C CYS A 55 2.90 -1.89 0.69
N ARG A 56 3.01 -2.74 1.72
CA ARG A 56 2.96 -4.21 1.56
C ARG A 56 2.52 -4.98 2.76
N GLU A 57 1.75 -6.05 2.52
CA GLU A 57 1.15 -6.91 3.57
C GLU A 57 0.51 -6.12 4.70
N CYS A 58 0.28 -4.85 4.39
CA CYS A 58 -0.62 -4.05 5.08
C CYS A 58 -1.89 -4.78 4.85
N GLN A 59 -2.39 -5.19 5.97
CA GLN A 59 -3.77 -5.40 6.03
C GLN A 59 -4.32 -3.99 5.94
N ARG A 60 -4.99 -3.70 4.83
CA ARG A 60 -5.73 -2.44 4.64
C ARG A 60 -4.84 -1.20 4.41
N CYS A 61 -3.73 -1.30 3.67
CA CYS A 61 -3.01 -0.10 3.14
C CYS A 61 -3.71 0.57 1.97
N GLU A 62 -3.32 1.82 1.76
CA GLU A 62 -4.01 2.76 0.90
C GLU A 62 -3.04 3.66 0.13
N TRP A 63 -3.51 4.24 -0.98
CA TRP A 63 -2.71 5.16 -1.84
C TRP A 63 -1.39 4.54 -2.24
N CYS A 64 -1.65 3.29 -2.58
CA CYS A 64 -0.73 2.25 -2.69
C CYS A 64 -0.20 2.34 -4.09
N SER A 65 0.76 3.22 -4.25
CA SER A 65 1.49 3.23 -5.49
C SER A 65 2.49 2.10 -5.37
N ASN A 66 2.43 1.09 -6.23
CA ASN A 66 3.28 -0.10 -6.27
C ASN A 66 3.26 -1.00 -5.02
N CYS A 67 2.12 -1.11 -4.33
CA CYS A 67 1.93 -2.00 -3.19
C CYS A 67 1.79 -3.49 -3.54
N ILE A 68 2.08 -4.43 -2.60
CA ILE A 68 2.14 -5.87 -2.92
C ILE A 68 1.63 -6.76 -1.79
N ASN A 69 0.96 -7.87 -2.13
CA ASN A 69 0.45 -8.88 -1.16
C ASN A 69 -0.40 -8.24 -0.05
N CYS A 70 -0.96 -7.11 -0.42
CA CYS A 70 -1.63 -6.19 0.43
C CYS A 70 -3.06 -6.73 0.48
N THR A 71 -3.42 -7.22 1.65
CA THR A 71 -4.69 -7.86 1.89
C THR A 71 -5.69 -6.77 2.23
N ASP A 72 -6.82 -6.79 1.52
CA ASP A 72 -7.89 -5.82 1.66
C ASP A 72 -7.42 -4.35 1.44
N CYS A 73 -6.51 -4.12 0.49
CA CYS A 73 -5.98 -2.79 0.16
C CYS A 73 -6.71 -2.12 -1.01
N MET A 74 -6.52 -0.81 -1.18
CA MET A 74 -7.29 -0.02 -2.15
C MET A 74 -6.45 1.03 -2.86
N TYR A 75 -6.96 1.53 -3.99
CA TYR A 75 -6.32 2.57 -4.82
C TYR A 75 -4.88 2.25 -5.15
N CYS A 76 -4.77 1.00 -5.55
CA CYS A 76 -3.54 0.34 -5.82
C CYS A 76 -3.17 0.65 -7.26
N TYR A 77 -2.19 1.51 -7.41
CA TYR A 77 -1.64 1.84 -8.69
C TYR A 77 -0.38 1.00 -8.90
N GLU A 78 -0.29 0.22 -9.98
CA GLU A 78 0.88 -0.63 -10.26
C GLU A 78 1.22 -1.66 -9.16
N CYS A 79 0.21 -2.15 -8.44
CA CYS A 79 0.36 -3.08 -7.31
C CYS A 79 0.31 -4.56 -7.70
N TYR A 80 0.69 -5.49 -6.82
CA TYR A 80 0.86 -6.90 -7.20
C TYR A 80 0.30 -7.87 -6.16
N LYS A 81 -0.29 -8.99 -6.61
CA LYS A 81 -0.77 -10.07 -5.73
C LYS A 81 -1.66 -9.58 -4.59
N LEU A 82 -2.43 -8.56 -4.85
CA LEU A 82 -3.40 -8.04 -3.92
C LEU A 82 -4.50 -9.08 -3.72
N GLU A 83 -4.91 -9.24 -2.48
CA GLU A 83 -5.94 -10.20 -2.12
C GLU A 83 -7.11 -9.46 -1.50
N GLY A 84 -8.33 -9.73 -1.98
CA GLY A 84 -9.54 -9.05 -1.49
C GLY A 84 -9.56 -7.53 -1.75
N SER A 85 -8.72 -7.05 -2.66
CA SER A 85 -8.47 -5.62 -2.86
C SER A 85 -9.28 -5.03 -4.01
N LEU A 86 -9.48 -3.72 -4.03
CA LEU A 86 -10.40 -3.07 -4.97
C LEU A 86 -9.74 -1.93 -5.76
N ILE A 87 -10.31 -1.65 -6.95
CA ILE A 87 -9.96 -0.47 -7.77
C ILE A 87 -8.44 -0.41 -8.00
N CYS A 88 -7.97 -1.43 -8.69
CA CYS A 88 -6.57 -1.69 -8.93
C CYS A 88 -6.24 -1.31 -10.36
N THR A 89 -5.28 -0.41 -10.55
CA THR A 89 -4.85 0.04 -11.87
C THR A 89 -3.47 -0.52 -12.15
N LYS A 90 -3.27 -1.14 -13.32
CA LYS A 90 -1.98 -1.75 -13.71
C LYS A 90 -1.43 -2.78 -12.72
N CYS A 91 -2.32 -3.42 -11.97
CA CYS A 91 -1.93 -4.39 -10.95
C CYS A 91 -1.82 -5.80 -11.54
N LYS A 92 -1.04 -6.71 -10.96
CA LYS A 92 -0.85 -8.04 -11.59
C LYS A 92 -0.85 -9.21 -10.60
N TYR A 93 -1.21 -10.41 -11.07
CA TYR A 93 -1.19 -11.65 -10.28
C TYR A 93 -2.03 -11.60 -8.99
N SER A 94 -3.00 -10.69 -8.95
CA SER A 94 -3.86 -10.43 -7.80
C SER A 94 -5.12 -11.28 -7.87
N LYS A 95 -5.69 -11.59 -6.71
CA LYS A 95 -6.85 -12.50 -6.60
C LYS A 95 -7.98 -11.86 -5.81
N ASN A 96 -9.20 -12.28 -6.12
CA ASN A 96 -10.41 -11.71 -5.50
C ASN A 96 -10.46 -10.18 -5.66
N LEU A 97 -10.03 -9.67 -6.83
CA LEU A 97 -10.09 -8.24 -7.11
C LEU A 97 -11.42 -7.82 -7.70
N PHE A 98 -11.92 -6.68 -7.25
CA PHE A 98 -13.17 -6.12 -7.75
C PHE A 98 -12.90 -4.80 -8.48
N GLN A 99 -13.32 -4.71 -9.75
CA GLN A 99 -13.18 -3.54 -10.62
C GLN A 99 -11.71 -3.12 -10.87
N CYS A 100 -10.98 -3.89 -11.68
CA CYS A 100 -9.56 -3.68 -11.97
C CYS A 100 -9.31 -3.30 -13.45
N TYR A 101 -8.36 -2.38 -13.68
CA TYR A 101 -8.09 -1.77 -14.99
C TYR A 101 -6.62 -1.93 -15.39
N LYS A 102 -6.37 -2.35 -16.63
CA LYS A 102 -5.02 -2.69 -17.17
C LYS A 102 -4.23 -3.65 -16.30
N CYS A 103 -4.94 -4.49 -15.56
CA CYS A 103 -4.30 -5.49 -14.71
C CYS A 103 -3.92 -6.73 -15.52
N GLU A 104 -2.91 -7.49 -15.10
CA GLU A 104 -2.39 -8.63 -15.87
C GLU A 104 -2.27 -9.89 -15.01
N ASP A 105 -2.60 -11.06 -15.56
CA ASP A 105 -2.47 -12.37 -14.90
C ASP A 105 -3.21 -12.46 -13.54
N CYS A 106 -4.33 -11.74 -13.35
CA CYS A 106 -5.15 -11.74 -12.12
C CYS A 106 -6.28 -12.81 -12.14
N TYR A 107 -6.63 -13.35 -10.97
CA TYR A 107 -7.56 -14.48 -10.78
C TYR A 107 -8.84 -14.05 -10.03
N ASP A 108 -9.97 -14.74 -10.23
CA ASP A 108 -11.26 -14.53 -9.54
C ASP A 108 -11.75 -13.07 -9.42
N CYS A 109 -11.81 -12.35 -10.55
CA CYS A 109 -12.22 -10.94 -10.60
C CYS A 109 -13.70 -10.75 -11.02
N GLY A 110 -14.53 -10.08 -10.20
CA GLY A 110 -16.00 -10.13 -10.29
C GLY A 110 -16.72 -9.26 -11.34
N LYS A 111 -16.20 -8.07 -11.70
CA LYS A 111 -16.67 -7.20 -12.81
C LYS A 111 -15.48 -6.37 -13.32
N ILE A 112 -15.18 -6.46 -14.61
CA ILE A 112 -13.84 -6.16 -15.19
C ILE A 112 -13.96 -5.23 -16.40
N PHE A 113 -13.02 -4.28 -16.52
CA PHE A 113 -12.81 -3.47 -17.72
C PHE A 113 -11.31 -3.49 -18.07
N ASN A 114 -10.92 -4.11 -19.20
CA ASN A 114 -9.54 -4.20 -19.72
C ASN A 114 -8.51 -4.86 -18.76
N CYS A 115 -8.60 -6.18 -18.52
CA CYS A 115 -7.59 -6.97 -17.79
C CYS A 115 -6.98 -8.00 -18.76
N GLU A 116 -5.65 -8.01 -18.96
CA GLU A 116 -4.98 -8.84 -19.97
C GLU A 116 -4.47 -10.14 -19.36
N ARG A 117 -4.95 -11.29 -19.89
CA ARG A 117 -4.75 -12.66 -19.37
C ARG A 117 -5.37 -12.92 -18.00
N GLN A 118 -6.44 -13.71 -18.00
CA GLN A 118 -7.06 -14.28 -16.81
C GLN A 118 -7.11 -15.80 -16.97
N GLU A 119 -6.56 -16.54 -16.02
CA GLU A 119 -6.87 -17.97 -15.87
C GLU A 119 -8.04 -18.07 -14.87
N LYS A 120 -9.25 -18.31 -15.37
CA LYS A 120 -10.39 -18.66 -14.52
C LYS A 120 -10.27 -20.14 -14.17
N LEU A 121 -9.95 -20.48 -12.92
CA LEU A 121 -10.12 -21.85 -12.46
C LEU A 121 -11.61 -22.10 -12.21
N HIS A 122 -12.26 -22.69 -13.22
CA HIS A 122 -13.48 -23.46 -13.02
C HIS A 122 -13.15 -24.71 -12.21
N GLY A 123 -13.85 -24.94 -11.08
CA GLY A 123 -13.79 -26.19 -10.34
C GLY A 123 -14.16 -26.04 -8.88
#